data_AF-A0A942HHJ9-F1
#
_entry.id   AF-A0A942HHJ9-F1
#
_cell.length_a   1.000
_cell.length_b   1.000
_cell.length_c   1.000
_cell.angle_alpha   90.00
_cell.angle_beta   90.00
_cell.angle_gamma   90.00
#
_symmetry.space_group_name_H-M   'P 1'
#
loop_
_entity.id
_entity.type
_entity.pdbx_description
1 polymer ?
#
loop_
_entity_poly.entity_id
_entity_poly.type
_entity_poly.pdbx_seq_one_letter_code
_entity_poly.pdbx_strand_id
1 'polypeptide(L)'
;MAAEIRSRRAGIWDVIGAAAGSILGIFAAALVTLVVSRTAEPEPTKTFLEYTSLVGFGYLGLFLGAFKGRELPWNETVVAQSEARNGMQNDSDPKLLDTSVLIDGRIADICEAQFLDGPLHVPRFVLHELQQIADSPDALRRQRGRRGLEVLQRIQKMPQLKVLVLEDDEASEGEVDRKLVELAKRSGAKIITNDFNLNKVASVQGIAVLNVNQLANALRPAVLPGEPMRVFILREGKEANQGVAYLEDGTMVVVDGARRFLNKNVDVTVTSVHQTPAGKMIFGRMEDRTDSSPMSKQAAAGRGENGGRTAESPAADRATKREDHETS
;
A
#
# COMPACT_ATOMS: atom_id res chain seq x y z
N MET A 1 -55.75 13.91 -17.61
CA MET A 1 -55.75 13.37 -16.23
C MET A 1 -55.15 11.97 -16.08
N ALA A 2 -55.62 10.91 -16.76
CA ALA A 2 -55.09 9.55 -16.52
C ALA A 2 -53.58 9.34 -16.85
N ALA A 3 -53.01 10.13 -17.76
CA ALA A 3 -51.59 10.05 -18.13
C ALA A 3 -50.63 10.69 -17.11
N GLU A 4 -51.13 11.59 -16.25
CA GLU A 4 -50.31 12.51 -15.46
C GLU A 4 -49.82 11.87 -14.14
N ILE A 5 -50.59 10.92 -13.62
CA ILE A 5 -50.32 10.26 -12.33
C ILE A 5 -49.23 9.18 -12.43
N ARG A 6 -48.89 8.70 -13.64
CA ARG A 6 -47.87 7.65 -13.85
C ARG A 6 -46.43 8.19 -14.00
N SER A 7 -46.24 9.51 -14.02
CA SER A 7 -44.95 10.15 -14.28
C SER A 7 -43.93 10.07 -13.11
N ARG A 8 -44.34 9.65 -11.91
CA ARG A 8 -43.45 9.65 -10.71
C ARG A 8 -42.56 8.41 -10.55
N ARG A 9 -42.47 7.53 -11.54
CA ARG A 9 -41.60 6.34 -11.49
C ARG A 9 -41.07 5.84 -12.86
N ALA A 10 -40.97 6.72 -13.85
CA ALA A 10 -40.16 6.41 -15.03
C ALA A 10 -38.68 6.40 -14.63
N GLY A 11 -38.01 5.27 -14.76
CA GLY A 11 -36.56 5.18 -14.59
C GLY A 11 -35.86 5.95 -15.70
N ILE A 12 -34.63 6.41 -15.44
CA ILE A 12 -33.84 7.13 -16.47
C ILE A 12 -33.64 6.27 -17.73
N TRP A 13 -33.59 4.94 -17.55
CA TRP A 13 -33.54 3.93 -18.60
C TRP A 13 -34.82 3.81 -19.43
N ASP A 14 -36.00 4.06 -18.85
CA ASP A 14 -37.27 4.08 -19.60
C ASP A 14 -37.28 5.27 -20.57
N VAL A 15 -36.72 6.41 -20.15
CA VAL A 15 -36.59 7.63 -20.97
C VAL A 15 -35.55 7.42 -22.08
N ILE A 16 -34.38 6.86 -21.76
CA ILE A 16 -33.33 6.56 -22.75
C ILE A 16 -33.82 5.52 -23.76
N GLY A 17 -34.49 4.46 -23.30
CA GLY A 17 -35.10 3.44 -24.15
C GLY A 17 -36.18 3.99 -25.07
N ALA A 18 -37.09 4.82 -24.54
CA ALA A 18 -38.13 5.50 -25.31
C ALA A 18 -37.53 6.42 -26.39
N ALA A 19 -36.48 7.18 -26.08
CA ALA A 19 -35.80 8.05 -27.03
C ALA A 19 -35.13 7.24 -28.16
N ALA A 20 -34.36 6.19 -27.82
CA ALA A 20 -33.72 5.33 -28.81
C ALA A 20 -34.74 4.58 -29.69
N GLY A 21 -35.81 4.05 -29.08
CA GLY A 21 -36.90 3.38 -29.79
C GLY A 21 -37.69 4.32 -30.71
N SER A 22 -37.93 5.56 -30.28
CA SER A 22 -38.59 6.59 -31.10
C SER A 22 -37.75 6.96 -32.33
N ILE A 23 -36.44 7.17 -32.17
CA ILE A 23 -35.52 7.43 -33.29
C ILE A 23 -35.55 6.27 -34.29
N LEU A 24 -35.50 5.03 -33.82
CA LEU A 24 -35.50 3.84 -34.67
C LEU A 24 -36.87 3.62 -35.36
N GLY A 25 -37.98 3.98 -34.70
CA GLY A 25 -39.32 4.01 -35.29
C GLY A 25 -39.49 5.07 -36.38
N ILE A 26 -38.95 6.28 -36.17
CA ILE A 26 -38.93 7.36 -37.18
C ILE A 26 -38.07 6.94 -38.38
N PHE A 27 -36.92 6.28 -38.14
CA PHE A 27 -36.09 5.75 -39.22
C PHE A 27 -36.83 4.66 -40.04
N ALA A 28 -37.54 3.75 -39.37
CA ALA A 28 -38.39 2.77 -40.05
C ALA A 28 -39.51 3.42 -40.87
N ALA A 29 -40.18 4.46 -40.33
CA ALA A 29 -41.17 5.24 -41.07
C ALA A 29 -40.57 5.88 -42.34
N ALA A 30 -39.37 6.47 -42.25
CA ALA A 30 -38.68 7.07 -43.39
C ALA A 30 -38.33 6.05 -44.49
N LEU A 31 -37.97 4.81 -44.13
CA LEU A 31 -37.79 3.73 -45.09
C LEU A 31 -39.11 3.34 -45.77
N VAL A 32 -40.22 3.30 -45.04
CA VAL A 32 -41.56 3.04 -45.62
C VAL A 32 -41.95 4.16 -46.58
N THR A 33 -41.77 5.43 -46.19
CA THR A 33 -41.99 6.60 -47.07
C THR A 33 -41.12 6.53 -48.34
N LEU A 34 -39.87 6.08 -48.24
CA LEU A 34 -38.99 5.90 -49.41
C LEU A 34 -39.50 4.81 -50.37
N VAL A 35 -40.18 3.78 -49.88
CA VAL A 35 -40.84 2.77 -50.73
C VAL A 35 -42.15 3.29 -51.32
N VAL A 36 -42.98 3.96 -50.52
CA VAL A 36 -44.29 4.50 -50.95
C VAL A 36 -44.13 5.59 -52.01
N SER A 37 -43.16 6.49 -51.86
CA SER A 37 -42.82 7.53 -52.85
C SER A 37 -42.33 6.97 -54.20
N ARG A 38 -41.97 5.68 -54.28
CA ARG A 38 -41.61 4.97 -55.53
C ARG A 38 -42.77 4.23 -56.19
N THR A 39 -43.94 4.16 -55.55
CA THR A 39 -45.13 3.49 -56.12
C THR A 39 -45.97 4.46 -56.97
N ALA A 40 -46.65 3.91 -57.99
CA ALA A 40 -47.47 4.68 -58.93
C ALA A 40 -48.89 4.97 -58.43
N GLU A 41 -49.06 5.16 -57.12
CA GLU A 41 -50.34 5.43 -56.46
C GLU A 41 -50.76 6.92 -56.58
N PRO A 42 -52.06 7.25 -56.45
CA PRO A 42 -52.54 8.62 -56.38
C PRO A 42 -51.96 9.40 -55.18
N GLU A 43 -51.65 10.68 -55.40
CA GLU A 43 -51.11 11.60 -54.38
C GLU A 43 -51.86 11.61 -53.03
N PRO A 44 -53.21 11.69 -52.95
CA PRO A 44 -53.88 11.68 -51.65
C PRO A 44 -53.69 10.37 -50.87
N THR A 45 -53.57 9.23 -51.57
CA THR A 45 -53.30 7.92 -50.96
C THR A 45 -51.89 7.86 -50.38
N LYS A 46 -50.89 8.38 -51.11
CA LYS A 46 -49.50 8.46 -50.64
C LYS A 46 -49.37 9.31 -49.38
N THR A 47 -49.87 10.54 -49.42
CA THR A 47 -49.81 11.48 -48.29
C THR A 47 -50.46 10.88 -47.03
N PHE A 48 -51.61 10.21 -47.18
CA PHE A 48 -52.28 9.53 -46.07
C PHE A 48 -51.42 8.38 -45.48
N LEU A 49 -50.78 7.58 -46.34
CA LEU A 49 -49.93 6.47 -45.91
C LEU A 49 -48.65 6.94 -45.22
N GLU A 50 -48.04 8.03 -45.71
CA GLU A 50 -46.83 8.62 -45.15
C GLU A 50 -47.06 9.19 -43.74
N TYR A 51 -48.10 10.00 -43.55
CA TYR A 51 -48.44 10.54 -42.22
C TYR A 51 -48.83 9.42 -41.23
N THR A 52 -49.59 8.43 -41.70
CA THR A 52 -50.02 7.29 -40.87
C THR A 52 -48.84 6.41 -40.47
N SER A 53 -47.90 6.17 -41.40
CA SER A 53 -46.63 5.48 -41.15
C SER A 53 -45.79 6.22 -40.10
N LEU A 54 -45.59 7.54 -40.27
CA LEU A 54 -44.79 8.36 -39.36
C LEU A 54 -45.34 8.35 -37.93
N VAL A 55 -46.64 8.57 -37.75
CA VAL A 55 -47.28 8.56 -36.43
C VAL A 55 -47.30 7.13 -35.85
N GLY A 56 -47.62 6.13 -36.65
CA GLY A 56 -47.72 4.73 -36.23
C GLY A 56 -46.38 4.15 -35.77
N PHE A 57 -45.33 4.21 -36.60
CA PHE A 57 -44.01 3.69 -36.23
C PHE A 57 -43.30 4.57 -35.19
N GLY A 58 -43.53 5.89 -35.18
CA GLY A 58 -43.02 6.77 -34.12
C GLY A 58 -43.59 6.40 -32.74
N TYR A 59 -44.91 6.19 -32.65
CA TYR A 59 -45.57 5.76 -31.42
C TYR A 59 -45.18 4.33 -31.02
N LEU A 60 -45.14 3.39 -31.97
CA LEU A 60 -44.73 2.00 -31.71
C LEU A 60 -43.28 1.92 -31.24
N GLY A 61 -42.37 2.68 -31.85
CA GLY A 61 -40.97 2.78 -31.45
C GLY A 61 -40.81 3.35 -30.04
N LEU A 62 -41.56 4.41 -29.70
CA LEU A 62 -41.58 4.97 -28.35
C LEU A 62 -42.12 3.98 -27.31
N PHE A 63 -43.20 3.25 -27.62
CA PHE A 63 -43.81 2.27 -26.72
C PHE A 63 -42.89 1.05 -26.49
N LEU A 64 -42.34 0.47 -27.56
CA LEU A 64 -41.39 -0.66 -27.47
C LEU A 64 -40.09 -0.23 -26.80
N GLY A 65 -39.60 0.98 -27.07
CA GLY A 65 -38.42 1.56 -26.44
C GLY A 65 -38.60 1.74 -24.92
N ALA A 66 -39.73 2.30 -24.50
CA ALA A 66 -40.05 2.45 -23.07
C ALA A 66 -40.22 1.10 -22.36
N PHE A 67 -40.89 0.13 -23.00
CA PHE A 67 -41.16 -1.17 -22.39
C PHE A 67 -39.91 -2.06 -22.30
N LYS A 68 -39.08 -2.05 -23.35
CA LYS A 68 -37.92 -2.94 -23.48
C LYS A 68 -36.59 -2.30 -23.09
N GLY A 69 -36.53 -0.98 -22.92
CA GLY A 69 -35.37 -0.26 -22.40
C GLY A 69 -34.90 -0.77 -21.03
N ARG A 70 -35.83 -1.30 -20.23
CA ARG A 70 -35.56 -1.91 -18.91
C ARG A 70 -35.09 -3.37 -18.96
N GLU A 71 -35.20 -4.04 -20.11
CA GLU A 71 -34.83 -5.46 -20.30
C GLU A 71 -33.55 -5.65 -21.14
N LEU A 72 -33.05 -4.59 -21.77
CA LEU A 72 -31.78 -4.62 -22.49
C LEU A 72 -30.61 -4.74 -21.49
N PRO A 73 -29.66 -5.68 -21.66
CA PRO A 73 -28.57 -5.95 -20.71
C PRO A 73 -27.42 -4.91 -20.78
N TRP A 74 -27.75 -3.61 -20.85
CA TRP A 74 -26.78 -2.52 -20.79
C TRP A 74 -25.95 -2.57 -19.49
N ASN A 75 -26.52 -3.11 -18.40
CA ASN A 75 -25.83 -3.30 -17.13
C ASN A 75 -24.52 -4.10 -17.25
N GLU A 76 -24.43 -5.12 -18.10
CA GLU A 76 -23.20 -5.92 -18.18
C GLU A 76 -22.14 -5.24 -19.04
N THR A 77 -22.53 -4.68 -20.19
CA THR A 77 -21.56 -4.13 -21.15
C THR A 77 -21.07 -2.72 -20.76
N VAL A 78 -21.93 -1.91 -20.14
CA VAL A 78 -21.58 -0.53 -19.73
C VAL A 78 -20.89 -0.50 -18.37
N VAL A 79 -21.19 -1.43 -17.45
CA VAL A 79 -20.41 -1.56 -16.20
C VAL A 79 -19.02 -2.12 -16.50
N ALA A 80 -18.88 -3.15 -17.34
CA ALA A 80 -17.57 -3.65 -17.75
C ALA A 80 -16.71 -2.56 -18.46
N GLN A 81 -17.32 -1.62 -19.19
CA GLN A 81 -16.61 -0.47 -19.76
C GLN A 81 -16.41 0.71 -18.79
N SER A 82 -17.22 0.88 -17.74
CA SER A 82 -16.99 1.89 -16.72
C SER A 82 -15.89 1.47 -15.73
N GLU A 83 -15.82 0.18 -15.39
CA GLU A 83 -14.70 -0.43 -14.66
C GLU A 83 -13.38 -0.25 -15.44
N ALA A 84 -13.39 -0.47 -16.76
CA ALA A 84 -12.22 -0.27 -17.62
C ALA A 84 -11.85 1.21 -17.87
N ARG A 85 -12.76 2.18 -17.62
CA ARG A 85 -12.50 3.62 -17.84
C ARG A 85 -12.32 4.44 -16.55
N ASN A 86 -12.74 3.95 -15.40
CA ASN A 86 -12.50 4.62 -14.11
C ASN A 86 -11.10 4.38 -13.53
N GLY A 87 -10.28 3.51 -14.14
CA GLY A 87 -8.86 3.32 -13.78
C GLY A 87 -7.93 4.52 -14.06
N MET A 88 -8.47 5.74 -14.16
CA MET A 88 -7.73 6.99 -14.44
C MET A 88 -8.15 8.15 -13.51
N GLN A 89 -8.77 7.86 -12.37
CA GLN A 89 -8.65 8.69 -11.17
C GLN A 89 -8.02 7.84 -10.08
N ASN A 90 -7.16 8.45 -9.24
CA ASN A 90 -6.40 7.75 -8.20
C ASN A 90 -7.28 7.30 -7.02
N ASP A 91 -8.24 6.40 -7.26
CA ASP A 91 -8.95 5.68 -6.20
C ASP A 91 -8.22 4.37 -5.90
N SER A 92 -6.98 4.52 -5.44
CA SER A 92 -6.15 3.43 -4.91
C SER A 92 -6.92 2.67 -3.83
N ASP A 93 -7.06 1.35 -4.00
CA ASP A 93 -8.05 0.51 -3.30
C ASP A 93 -8.25 0.87 -1.81
N PRO A 94 -9.48 0.98 -1.32
CA PRO A 94 -9.75 1.31 0.07
C PRO A 94 -9.08 0.32 1.04
N LYS A 95 -8.60 0.83 2.18
CA LYS A 95 -7.82 0.04 3.15
C LYS A 95 -8.45 0.10 4.53
N LEU A 96 -8.88 -1.04 5.06
CA LEU A 96 -9.45 -1.19 6.39
C LEU A 96 -8.35 -1.37 7.43
N LEU A 97 -8.37 -0.54 8.48
CA LEU A 97 -7.45 -0.63 9.60
C LEU A 97 -8.00 -1.51 10.72
N ASP A 98 -7.18 -2.45 11.18
CA ASP A 98 -7.41 -3.30 12.35
C ASP A 98 -6.79 -2.69 13.64
N THR A 99 -7.44 -2.93 14.78
CA THR A 99 -6.98 -2.62 16.14
C THR A 99 -5.52 -3.04 16.37
N SER A 100 -5.12 -4.24 15.89
CA SER A 100 -3.76 -4.77 16.09
C SER A 100 -2.66 -3.90 15.48
N VAL A 101 -2.97 -3.18 14.39
CA VAL A 101 -2.03 -2.32 13.66
C VAL A 101 -1.94 -0.93 14.27
N LEU A 102 -3.07 -0.41 14.75
CA LEU A 102 -3.12 0.86 15.46
C LEU A 102 -2.36 0.79 16.78
N ILE A 103 -2.50 -0.29 17.56
CA ILE A 103 -1.77 -0.49 18.83
C ILE A 103 -0.24 -0.64 18.60
N ASP A 104 0.17 -1.28 17.51
CA ASP A 104 1.58 -1.47 17.14
C ASP A 104 2.26 -0.15 16.73
N GLY A 105 1.55 0.70 16.00
CA GLY A 105 1.92 2.09 15.72
C GLY A 105 2.81 2.33 14.50
N ARG A 106 3.56 1.33 14.01
CA ARG A 106 4.45 1.48 12.82
C ARG A 106 3.70 1.92 11.56
N ILE A 107 2.39 1.69 11.52
CA ILE A 107 1.50 2.14 10.46
C ILE A 107 1.55 3.66 10.24
N ALA A 108 1.72 4.46 11.29
CA ALA A 108 1.83 5.92 11.15
C ALA A 108 3.14 6.31 10.46
N ASP A 109 4.23 5.62 10.76
CA ASP A 109 5.54 5.90 10.14
C ASP A 109 5.56 5.47 8.66
N ILE A 110 4.87 4.37 8.31
CA ILE A 110 4.67 3.91 6.93
C ILE A 110 3.79 4.89 6.14
N CYS A 111 2.76 5.44 6.79
CA CYS A 111 1.91 6.50 6.24
C CYS A 111 2.72 7.78 5.98
N GLU A 112 3.54 8.24 6.94
CA GLU A 112 4.41 9.42 6.76
C GLU A 112 5.44 9.22 5.64
N ALA A 113 6.01 8.01 5.54
CA ALA A 113 6.95 7.65 4.48
C ALA A 113 6.31 7.48 3.08
N GLN A 114 5.00 7.70 2.95
CA GLN A 114 4.24 7.63 1.68
C GLN A 114 4.30 6.25 0.99
N PHE A 115 4.36 5.17 1.77
CA PHE A 115 4.26 3.78 1.28
C PHE A 115 2.81 3.25 1.26
N LEU A 116 1.84 4.06 1.66
CA LEU A 116 0.42 3.70 1.69
C LEU A 116 -0.43 4.80 1.04
N ASP A 117 -1.01 4.47 -0.11
CA ASP A 117 -1.90 5.36 -0.86
C ASP A 117 -3.37 5.12 -0.51
N GLY A 118 -4.22 6.12 -0.73
CA GLY A 118 -5.68 5.97 -0.77
C GLY A 118 -6.43 6.13 0.56
N PRO A 119 -7.76 5.93 0.54
CA PRO A 119 -8.59 6.14 1.70
C PRO A 119 -8.37 5.04 2.75
N LEU A 120 -8.00 5.49 3.96
CA LEU A 120 -7.89 4.65 5.14
C LEU A 120 -9.24 4.61 5.86
N HIS A 121 -9.92 3.48 5.77
CA HIS A 121 -11.17 3.22 6.45
C HIS A 121 -10.94 2.68 7.86
N VAL A 122 -11.55 3.32 8.85
CA VAL A 122 -11.51 2.91 10.26
C VAL A 122 -12.93 2.55 10.69
N PRO A 123 -13.26 1.27 10.87
CA PRO A 123 -14.59 0.86 11.29
C PRO A 123 -14.92 1.35 12.70
N ARG A 124 -16.18 1.74 12.94
CA ARG A 124 -16.63 2.21 14.25
C ARG A 124 -16.42 1.19 15.38
N PHE A 125 -16.48 -0.11 15.08
CA PHE A 125 -16.19 -1.17 16.06
C PHE A 125 -14.71 -1.24 16.46
N VAL A 126 -13.76 -0.91 15.57
CA VAL A 126 -12.32 -0.82 15.88
C VAL A 126 -12.05 0.34 16.84
N LEU A 127 -12.73 1.48 16.64
CA LEU A 127 -12.67 2.60 17.59
C LEU A 127 -13.19 2.22 18.98
N HIS A 128 -14.31 1.48 19.02
CA HIS A 128 -14.92 1.01 20.26
C HIS A 128 -14.03 0.00 20.99
N GLU A 129 -13.40 -0.95 20.27
CA GLU A 129 -12.44 -1.88 20.87
C GLU A 129 -11.21 -1.15 21.43
N LEU A 130 -10.64 -0.19 20.69
CA LEU A 130 -9.53 0.64 21.19
C LEU A 130 -9.90 1.40 22.47
N GLN A 131 -11.12 1.93 22.56
CA GLN A 131 -11.64 2.58 23.77
C GLN A 131 -11.78 1.60 24.93
N GLN A 132 -12.39 0.43 24.71
CA GLN A 132 -12.49 -0.63 25.73
C GLN A 132 -11.11 -1.10 26.24
N ILE A 133 -10.11 -1.17 25.36
CA ILE A 133 -8.72 -1.47 25.75
C ILE A 133 -8.11 -0.30 26.54
N ALA A 134 -8.36 0.96 26.15
CA ALA A 134 -7.87 2.17 26.82
C ALA A 134 -8.45 2.39 28.23
N ASP A 135 -9.66 1.88 28.49
CA ASP A 135 -10.38 1.95 29.77
C ASP A 135 -10.28 0.66 30.62
N SER A 136 -9.53 -0.33 30.15
CA SER A 136 -9.30 -1.61 30.85
C SER A 136 -8.80 -1.44 32.30
N PRO A 137 -9.11 -2.33 33.26
CA PRO A 137 -8.50 -2.30 34.59
C PRO A 137 -6.99 -2.63 34.60
N ASP A 138 -6.48 -3.27 33.53
CA ASP A 138 -5.05 -3.56 33.38
C ASP A 138 -4.25 -2.36 32.83
N ALA A 139 -3.17 -1.97 33.52
CA ALA A 139 -2.39 -0.79 33.17
C ALA A 139 -1.67 -0.89 31.81
N LEU A 140 -1.17 -2.08 31.44
CA LEU A 140 -0.49 -2.30 30.17
C LEU A 140 -1.48 -2.29 29.01
N ARG A 141 -2.68 -2.85 29.19
CA ARG A 141 -3.79 -2.75 28.22
C ARG A 141 -4.21 -1.31 28.04
N ARG A 142 -4.44 -0.54 29.11
CA ARG A 142 -4.75 0.92 28.99
C ARG A 142 -3.72 1.68 28.18
N GLN A 143 -2.44 1.48 28.49
CA GLN A 143 -1.35 2.17 27.78
C GLN A 143 -1.34 1.82 26.29
N ARG A 144 -1.57 0.54 25.94
CA ARG A 144 -1.69 0.07 24.54
C ARG A 144 -2.90 0.68 23.82
N GLY A 145 -4.07 0.73 24.46
CA GLY A 145 -5.28 1.32 23.87
C GLY A 145 -5.13 2.82 23.62
N ARG A 146 -4.59 3.57 24.60
CA ARG A 146 -4.29 5.00 24.45
C ARG A 146 -3.29 5.26 23.32
N ARG A 147 -2.20 4.47 23.25
CA ARG A 147 -1.23 4.53 22.14
C ARG A 147 -1.91 4.30 20.78
N GLY A 148 -2.84 3.35 20.68
CA GLY A 148 -3.59 3.12 19.43
C GLY A 148 -4.47 4.29 19.00
N LEU A 149 -5.11 4.97 19.97
CA LEU A 149 -5.88 6.19 19.72
C LEU A 149 -4.97 7.38 19.33
N GLU A 150 -3.80 7.52 19.97
CA GLU A 150 -2.78 8.52 19.61
C GLU A 150 -2.24 8.32 18.19
N VAL A 151 -1.95 7.07 17.81
CA VAL A 151 -1.54 6.68 16.45
C VAL A 151 -2.61 7.04 15.42
N LEU A 152 -3.87 6.74 15.71
CA LEU A 152 -4.98 7.13 14.84
C LEU A 152 -5.09 8.67 14.69
N GLN A 153 -4.96 9.42 15.78
CA GLN A 153 -4.97 10.89 15.74
C GLN A 153 -3.77 11.45 14.95
N ARG A 154 -2.60 10.81 15.01
CA ARG A 154 -1.43 11.17 14.19
C ARG A 154 -1.75 10.99 12.70
N ILE A 155 -2.34 9.85 12.31
CA ILE A 155 -2.72 9.56 10.92
C ILE A 155 -3.82 10.52 10.42
N GLN A 156 -4.83 10.83 11.24
CA GLN A 156 -5.89 11.80 10.88
C GLN A 156 -5.39 13.23 10.64
N LYS A 157 -4.21 13.59 11.16
CA LYS A 157 -3.60 14.92 10.97
C LYS A 157 -2.73 15.01 9.70
N MET A 158 -2.53 13.91 8.98
CA MET A 158 -1.70 13.88 7.77
C MET A 158 -2.50 14.41 6.57
N PRO A 159 -2.19 15.60 6.01
CA PRO A 159 -2.99 16.22 4.95
C PRO A 159 -3.06 15.41 3.64
N GLN A 160 -2.08 14.54 3.42
CA GLN A 160 -2.02 13.64 2.26
C GLN A 160 -2.94 12.41 2.33
N LEU A 161 -3.51 12.09 3.50
CA LEU A 161 -4.28 10.85 3.71
C LEU A 161 -5.73 11.14 4.06
N LYS A 162 -6.64 10.50 3.31
CA LYS A 162 -8.08 10.58 3.55
C LYS A 162 -8.50 9.50 4.54
N VAL A 163 -8.55 9.83 5.83
CA VAL A 163 -9.09 8.93 6.85
C VAL A 163 -10.62 9.07 6.90
N LEU A 164 -11.32 7.95 6.80
CA LEU A 164 -12.79 7.88 6.82
C LEU A 164 -13.23 6.90 7.91
N VAL A 165 -14.11 7.34 8.81
CA VAL A 165 -14.76 6.44 9.78
C VAL A 165 -15.96 5.80 9.10
N LEU A 166 -15.98 4.47 9.03
CA LEU A 166 -17.14 3.74 8.50
C LEU A 166 -18.11 3.43 9.64
N GLU A 167 -19.38 3.77 9.43
CA GLU A 167 -20.47 3.31 10.27
C GLU A 167 -20.74 1.82 9.97
N ASP A 168 -21.07 1.06 11.01
CA ASP A 168 -21.38 -0.37 10.91
C ASP A 168 -22.91 -0.51 10.98
N ASP A 169 -23.55 -0.72 9.83
CA ASP A 169 -25.01 -0.83 9.71
C ASP A 169 -25.56 -2.13 10.31
N GLU A 170 -24.71 -3.11 10.65
CA GLU A 170 -25.16 -4.43 11.10
C GLU A 170 -24.85 -4.77 12.56
N ALA A 171 -25.92 -5.10 13.27
CA ALA A 171 -25.94 -5.82 14.53
C ALA A 171 -25.50 -7.30 14.36
N SER A 172 -24.39 -7.53 13.65
CA SER A 172 -23.74 -8.83 13.54
C SER A 172 -23.11 -9.17 14.89
N GLU A 173 -23.78 -10.03 15.66
CA GLU A 173 -23.17 -10.70 16.82
C GLU A 173 -22.04 -11.60 16.30
N GLY A 174 -20.80 -11.28 16.68
CA GLY A 174 -19.61 -11.95 16.19
C GLY A 174 -18.31 -11.28 16.62
N GLU A 175 -17.22 -12.01 16.46
CA GLU A 175 -15.85 -11.57 16.72
C GLU A 175 -15.43 -10.46 15.74
N VAL A 176 -14.58 -9.54 16.20
CA VAL A 176 -14.10 -8.36 15.44
C VAL A 176 -13.52 -8.76 14.08
N ASP A 177 -12.75 -9.85 14.05
CA ASP A 177 -12.15 -10.44 12.85
C ASP A 177 -13.19 -10.78 11.77
N ARG A 178 -14.35 -11.33 12.16
CA ARG A 178 -15.41 -11.68 11.20
C ARG A 178 -16.02 -10.42 10.60
N LYS A 179 -16.24 -9.38 11.42
CA LYS A 179 -16.72 -8.08 10.94
C LYS A 179 -15.75 -7.42 9.97
N LEU A 180 -14.45 -7.45 10.24
CA LEU A 180 -13.42 -6.94 9.32
C LEU A 180 -13.46 -7.66 7.97
N VAL A 181 -13.56 -8.99 7.98
CA VAL A 181 -13.62 -9.83 6.77
C VAL A 181 -14.91 -9.58 5.96
N GLU A 182 -16.07 -9.52 6.63
CA GLU A 182 -17.35 -9.22 5.98
C GLU A 182 -17.37 -7.80 5.38
N LEU A 183 -16.91 -6.79 6.13
CA LEU A 183 -16.85 -5.40 5.68
C LEU A 183 -15.87 -5.22 4.52
N ALA A 184 -14.69 -5.85 4.58
CA ALA A 184 -13.72 -5.85 3.49
C ALA A 184 -14.31 -6.45 2.21
N LYS A 185 -15.01 -7.59 2.33
CA LYS A 185 -15.65 -8.27 1.20
C LYS A 185 -16.78 -7.45 0.58
N ARG A 186 -17.58 -6.74 1.39
CA ARG A 186 -18.66 -5.85 0.92
C ARG A 186 -18.14 -4.57 0.26
N SER A 187 -17.04 -4.00 0.78
CA SER A 187 -16.48 -2.72 0.32
C SER A 187 -15.36 -2.83 -0.72
N GLY A 188 -14.93 -4.06 -1.07
CA GLY A 188 -13.76 -4.29 -1.93
C GLY A 188 -12.43 -3.88 -1.30
N ALA A 189 -12.40 -3.62 0.01
CA ALA A 189 -11.25 -3.05 0.70
C ALA A 189 -10.20 -4.11 1.09
N LYS A 190 -8.94 -3.68 1.09
CA LYS A 190 -7.80 -4.46 1.59
C LYS A 190 -7.73 -4.35 3.12
N ILE A 191 -7.39 -5.43 3.82
CA ILE A 191 -7.24 -5.40 5.29
C ILE A 191 -5.78 -5.10 5.65
N ILE A 192 -5.55 -4.09 6.48
CA ILE A 192 -4.25 -3.84 7.13
C ILE A 192 -4.31 -4.45 8.53
N THR A 193 -3.61 -5.56 8.77
CA THR A 193 -3.58 -6.27 10.07
C THR A 193 -2.16 -6.76 10.43
N ASN A 194 -1.85 -6.85 11.72
CA ASN A 194 -0.65 -7.52 12.22
C ASN A 194 -0.92 -8.98 12.60
N ASP A 195 -2.19 -9.37 12.75
CA ASP A 195 -2.58 -10.71 13.13
C ASP A 195 -2.36 -11.73 11.99
N PHE A 196 -1.81 -12.88 12.33
CA PHE A 196 -1.49 -13.94 11.38
C PHE A 196 -2.72 -14.80 11.02
N ASN A 197 -3.64 -15.00 11.97
CA ASN A 197 -4.86 -15.77 11.79
C ASN A 197 -5.85 -14.99 10.92
N LEU A 198 -6.08 -13.71 11.23
CA LEU A 198 -6.92 -12.83 10.40
C LEU A 198 -6.39 -12.75 8.97
N ASN A 199 -5.06 -12.61 8.80
CA ASN A 199 -4.42 -12.66 7.49
C ASN A 199 -4.72 -13.98 6.74
N LYS A 200 -4.60 -15.13 7.42
CA LYS A 200 -4.86 -16.44 6.82
C LYS A 200 -6.34 -16.62 6.43
N VAL A 201 -7.27 -16.20 7.28
CA VAL A 201 -8.72 -16.28 7.03
C VAL A 201 -9.14 -15.36 5.89
N ALA A 202 -8.70 -14.09 5.91
CA ALA A 202 -8.99 -13.12 4.85
C ALA A 202 -8.43 -13.56 3.49
N SER A 203 -7.19 -14.07 3.46
CA SER A 203 -6.57 -14.61 2.24
C SER A 203 -7.35 -15.78 1.64
N VAL A 204 -7.91 -16.68 2.47
CA VAL A 204 -8.76 -17.80 2.00
C VAL A 204 -10.09 -17.30 1.42
N GLN A 205 -10.60 -16.15 1.88
CA GLN A 205 -11.78 -15.51 1.29
C GLN A 205 -11.48 -14.64 0.06
N GLY A 206 -10.25 -14.62 -0.43
CA GLY A 206 -9.83 -13.82 -1.60
C GLY A 206 -9.61 -12.34 -1.31
N ILE A 207 -9.56 -11.94 -0.03
CA ILE A 207 -9.33 -10.54 0.38
C ILE A 207 -7.83 -10.30 0.47
N ALA A 208 -7.35 -9.24 -0.18
CA ALA A 208 -5.93 -8.87 -0.12
C ALA A 208 -5.58 -8.27 1.25
N VAL A 209 -4.49 -8.75 1.85
CA VAL A 209 -4.04 -8.36 3.19
C VAL A 209 -2.69 -7.66 3.13
N LEU A 210 -2.58 -6.51 3.78
CA LEU A 210 -1.37 -5.73 3.95
C LEU A 210 -0.86 -5.92 5.39
N ASN A 211 0.07 -6.87 5.57
CA ASN A 211 0.58 -7.20 6.89
C ASN A 211 1.88 -6.44 7.21
N VAL A 212 1.89 -5.61 8.26
CA VAL A 212 3.04 -4.72 8.57
C VAL A 212 4.26 -5.53 9.01
N ASN A 213 4.08 -6.69 9.66
CA ASN A 213 5.20 -7.60 9.96
C ASN A 213 5.82 -8.20 8.68
N GLN A 214 5.01 -8.52 7.66
CA GLN A 214 5.52 -8.96 6.36
C GLN A 214 6.28 -7.84 5.63
N LEU A 215 5.76 -6.60 5.66
CA LEU A 215 6.46 -5.44 5.10
C LEU A 215 7.80 -5.19 5.80
N ALA A 216 7.83 -5.17 7.13
CA ALA A 216 9.07 -5.01 7.90
C ALA A 216 10.09 -6.12 7.59
N ASN A 217 9.62 -7.35 7.36
CA ASN A 217 10.46 -8.47 6.93
C ASN A 217 11.03 -8.29 5.52
N ALA A 218 10.24 -7.74 4.58
CA ALA A 218 10.66 -7.47 3.21
C ALA A 218 11.63 -6.29 3.09
N LEU A 219 11.57 -5.33 4.02
CA LEU A 219 12.48 -4.19 4.12
C LEU A 219 13.84 -4.52 4.78
N ARG A 220 14.05 -5.77 5.24
CA ARG A 220 15.35 -6.18 5.81
C ARG A 220 16.44 -6.16 4.73
N PRO A 221 17.64 -5.59 5.00
CA PRO A 221 18.74 -5.57 4.05
C PRO A 221 19.06 -6.96 3.49
N ALA A 222 19.05 -7.06 2.16
CA ALA A 222 19.35 -8.29 1.45
C ALA A 222 20.87 -8.52 1.42
N VAL A 223 21.43 -9.06 2.51
CA VAL A 223 22.86 -9.41 2.58
C VAL A 223 23.24 -10.34 1.43
N LEU A 224 24.19 -9.94 0.59
CA LEU A 224 24.66 -10.67 -0.59
C LEU A 224 26.03 -11.32 -0.38
N PRO A 225 26.34 -12.45 -1.06
CA PRO A 225 27.72 -12.94 -1.17
C PRO A 225 28.65 -11.87 -1.77
N GLY A 226 29.83 -11.72 -1.17
CA GLY A 226 30.82 -10.68 -1.52
C GLY A 226 30.65 -9.36 -0.77
N GLU A 227 29.55 -9.15 -0.05
CA GLU A 227 29.32 -7.91 0.72
C GLU A 227 30.14 -7.92 2.03
N PRO A 228 30.82 -6.80 2.40
CA PRO A 228 31.45 -6.66 3.70
C PRO A 228 30.39 -6.33 4.77
N MET A 229 30.44 -7.04 5.89
CA MET A 229 29.58 -6.81 7.04
C MET A 229 30.38 -6.83 8.35
N ARG A 230 29.90 -6.10 9.36
CA ARG A 230 30.54 -6.05 10.69
C ARG A 230 29.67 -6.78 11.70
N VAL A 231 30.25 -7.73 12.41
CA VAL A 231 29.52 -8.61 13.34
C VAL A 231 30.23 -8.80 14.67
N PHE A 232 29.46 -8.92 15.75
CA PHE A 232 29.97 -9.19 17.10
C PHE A 232 29.98 -10.71 17.38
N ILE A 233 31.17 -11.29 17.55
CA ILE A 233 31.30 -12.74 17.76
C ILE A 233 30.90 -13.09 19.19
N LEU A 234 29.80 -13.82 19.35
CA LEU A 234 29.20 -14.17 20.64
C LEU A 234 29.68 -15.52 21.18
N ARG A 235 29.92 -16.50 20.28
CA ARG A 235 30.23 -17.89 20.65
C ARG A 235 31.23 -18.54 19.69
N GLU A 236 31.86 -19.63 20.11
CA GLU A 236 32.61 -20.51 19.21
C GLU A 236 31.63 -21.25 18.29
N GLY A 237 32.04 -21.45 17.02
CA GLY A 237 31.29 -22.24 16.05
C GLY A 237 31.49 -23.74 16.22
N LYS A 238 30.87 -24.51 15.32
CA LYS A 238 30.94 -25.98 15.36
C LYS A 238 32.31 -26.50 14.94
N GLU A 239 33.01 -25.78 14.05
CA GLU A 239 34.36 -26.13 13.60
C GLU A 239 35.43 -25.32 14.32
N ALA A 240 36.64 -25.87 14.40
CA ALA A 240 37.71 -25.42 15.31
C ALA A 240 38.24 -23.99 15.08
N ASN A 241 37.89 -23.32 13.97
CA ASN A 241 38.25 -21.94 13.65
C ASN A 241 37.05 -20.98 13.56
N GLN A 242 35.81 -21.48 13.64
CA GLN A 242 34.61 -20.67 13.43
C GLN A 242 34.23 -19.86 14.69
N GLY A 243 33.68 -18.67 14.47
CA GLY A 243 32.89 -17.91 15.43
C GLY A 243 31.43 -17.84 14.99
N VAL A 244 30.52 -17.61 15.93
CA VAL A 244 29.09 -17.38 15.66
C VAL A 244 28.69 -16.02 16.21
N ALA A 245 28.06 -15.22 15.35
CA ALA A 245 27.37 -14.00 15.67
C ALA A 245 25.87 -14.14 15.34
N TYR A 246 25.07 -13.22 15.86
CA TYR A 246 23.68 -13.05 15.47
C TYR A 246 23.49 -11.59 15.05
N LEU A 247 22.78 -11.37 13.95
CA LEU A 247 22.29 -10.04 13.60
C LEU A 247 21.11 -9.65 14.52
N GLU A 248 20.75 -8.37 14.52
CA GLU A 248 19.62 -7.84 15.30
C GLU A 248 18.27 -8.52 14.97
N ASP A 249 18.14 -9.07 13.77
CA ASP A 249 16.96 -9.81 13.31
C ASP A 249 16.97 -11.31 13.67
N GLY A 250 17.96 -11.77 14.42
CA GLY A 250 18.15 -13.17 14.81
C GLY A 250 18.82 -14.05 13.76
N THR A 251 19.19 -13.53 12.58
CA THR A 251 19.94 -14.27 11.56
C THR A 251 21.29 -14.72 12.12
N MET A 252 21.56 -16.03 12.08
CA MET A 252 22.82 -16.59 12.55
C MET A 252 23.92 -16.39 11.50
N VAL A 253 25.03 -15.78 11.90
CA VAL A 253 26.21 -15.56 11.05
C VAL A 253 27.35 -16.44 11.55
N VAL A 254 27.79 -17.39 10.73
CA VAL A 254 28.92 -18.26 10.99
C VAL A 254 30.15 -17.69 10.27
N VAL A 255 31.19 -17.35 11.03
CA VAL A 255 32.37 -16.66 10.52
C VAL A 255 33.61 -17.54 10.64
N ASP A 256 34.21 -17.89 9.51
CA ASP A 256 35.49 -18.60 9.44
C ASP A 256 36.66 -17.68 9.88
N GLY A 257 37.62 -18.27 10.61
CA GLY A 257 38.74 -17.57 11.25
C GLY A 257 38.41 -16.79 12.53
N ALA A 258 37.13 -16.57 12.85
CA ALA A 258 36.71 -15.64 13.91
C ALA A 258 36.80 -16.18 15.35
N ARG A 259 37.15 -17.45 15.57
CA ARG A 259 37.23 -18.05 16.93
C ARG A 259 38.12 -17.25 17.90
N ARG A 260 39.21 -16.65 17.42
CA ARG A 260 40.13 -15.83 18.24
C ARG A 260 39.56 -14.46 18.63
N PHE A 261 38.38 -14.12 18.15
CA PHE A 261 37.75 -12.81 18.27
C PHE A 261 36.42 -12.83 19.03
N LEU A 262 36.22 -13.84 19.89
CA LEU A 262 35.13 -13.89 20.85
C LEU A 262 35.00 -12.58 21.64
N ASN A 263 33.75 -12.12 21.79
CA ASN A 263 33.36 -10.86 22.41
C ASN A 263 33.99 -9.62 21.76
N LYS A 264 34.24 -9.65 20.44
CA LYS A 264 34.74 -8.51 19.65
C LYS A 264 33.92 -8.33 18.37
N ASN A 265 33.88 -7.08 17.90
CA ASN A 265 33.43 -6.75 16.56
C ASN A 265 34.53 -7.06 15.54
N VAL A 266 34.18 -7.78 14.48
CA VAL A 266 35.07 -8.11 13.35
C VAL A 266 34.41 -7.74 12.03
N ASP A 267 35.23 -7.35 11.06
CA ASP A 267 34.82 -7.07 9.70
C ASP A 267 34.97 -8.36 8.87
N VAL A 268 33.93 -8.73 8.13
CA VAL A 268 33.72 -10.06 7.54
C VAL A 268 33.16 -9.93 6.13
N THR A 269 33.72 -10.63 5.16
CA THR A 269 33.11 -10.75 3.83
C THR A 269 32.16 -11.94 3.80
N VAL A 270 30.93 -11.73 3.35
CA VAL A 270 29.94 -12.80 3.20
C VAL A 270 30.37 -13.77 2.10
N THR A 271 30.48 -15.05 2.41
CA THR A 271 30.86 -16.10 1.44
C THR A 271 29.65 -16.78 0.82
N SER A 272 28.61 -17.06 1.62
CA SER A 272 27.36 -17.66 1.15
C SER A 272 26.20 -17.37 2.09
N VAL A 273 24.98 -17.52 1.58
CA VAL A 273 23.75 -17.35 2.34
C VAL A 273 22.91 -18.61 2.13
N HIS A 274 22.56 -19.28 3.23
CA HIS A 274 21.79 -20.52 3.23
C HIS A 274 20.47 -20.31 3.96
N GLN A 275 19.35 -20.65 3.31
CA GLN A 275 18.06 -20.71 3.99
C GLN A 275 17.91 -22.07 4.68
N THR A 276 17.52 -22.07 5.95
CA THR A 276 17.24 -23.29 6.74
C THR A 276 15.81 -23.26 7.29
N PRO A 277 15.26 -24.39 7.76
CA PRO A 277 13.95 -24.42 8.41
C PRO A 277 13.84 -23.54 9.66
N ALA A 278 14.97 -23.26 10.33
CA ALA A 278 15.04 -22.38 11.50
C ALA A 278 15.23 -20.89 11.16
N GLY A 279 15.44 -20.55 9.88
CA GLY A 279 15.68 -19.18 9.42
C GLY A 279 16.84 -19.05 8.44
N LYS A 280 17.20 -17.81 8.11
CA LYS A 280 18.36 -17.46 7.28
C LYS A 280 19.64 -17.73 8.08
N MET A 281 20.65 -18.31 7.43
CA MET A 281 22.00 -18.47 7.96
C MET A 281 22.98 -17.84 6.97
N ILE A 282 23.90 -17.04 7.47
CA ILE A 282 24.92 -16.36 6.67
C ILE A 282 26.27 -16.98 7.02
N PHE A 283 27.07 -17.30 6.01
CA PHE A 283 28.46 -17.69 6.18
C PHE A 283 29.34 -16.55 5.70
N GLY A 284 30.41 -16.28 6.43
CA GLY A 284 31.41 -15.31 6.04
C GLY A 284 32.81 -15.74 6.44
N ARG A 285 33.82 -15.05 5.91
CA ARG A 285 35.22 -15.19 6.30
C ARG A 285 35.74 -13.82 6.70
N MET A 286 36.56 -13.76 7.75
CA MET A 286 37.27 -12.52 8.07
C MET A 286 38.22 -12.13 6.94
N GLU A 287 38.34 -10.83 6.67
CA GLU A 287 39.33 -10.33 5.73
C GLU A 287 40.72 -10.40 6.38
N ASP A 288 41.61 -11.24 5.82
CA ASP A 288 43.00 -11.33 6.28
C ASP A 288 43.73 -10.01 5.97
N ARG A 289 43.99 -9.19 7.00
CA ARG A 289 44.82 -7.98 6.90
C ARG A 289 46.30 -8.31 6.74
N THR A 290 46.63 -8.97 5.64
CA THR A 290 47.99 -9.23 5.17
C THR A 290 48.13 -8.78 3.72
N ASP A 291 49.21 -8.04 3.47
CA ASP A 291 49.70 -7.59 2.16
C ASP A 291 48.93 -6.50 1.39
N SER A 292 49.02 -5.26 1.92
CA SER A 292 49.41 -4.12 1.07
C SER A 292 50.32 -3.13 1.81
N SER A 293 51.63 -3.38 1.77
CA SER A 293 52.65 -2.38 2.13
C SER A 293 53.75 -2.30 1.07
N PRO A 294 53.71 -1.28 0.22
CA PRO A 294 54.83 -0.92 -0.64
C PRO A 294 55.30 0.51 -0.38
N MET A 295 56.23 0.73 0.58
CA MET A 295 57.25 1.80 0.53
C MET A 295 58.15 1.84 1.79
N SER A 296 59.21 1.02 1.82
CA SER A 296 60.38 1.24 2.70
C SER A 296 61.65 0.49 2.24
N LYS A 297 61.89 0.43 0.92
CA LYS A 297 63.15 -0.10 0.34
C LYS A 297 63.78 0.85 -0.68
N GLN A 298 64.00 2.11 -0.28
CA GLN A 298 64.85 3.03 -1.04
C GLN A 298 65.55 4.06 -0.14
N ALA A 299 66.37 3.56 0.79
CA ALA A 299 67.21 4.37 1.68
C ALA A 299 68.58 3.70 1.91
N ALA A 300 69.24 3.25 0.84
CA ALA A 300 70.54 2.57 0.92
C ALA A 300 71.39 2.70 -0.37
N ALA A 301 71.49 3.90 -0.97
CA ALA A 301 72.55 4.24 -1.92
C ALA A 301 72.59 5.75 -2.21
N GLY A 302 73.74 6.41 -1.98
CA GLY A 302 74.07 7.71 -2.59
C GLY A 302 74.28 8.91 -1.64
N ARG A 303 75.56 9.22 -1.39
CA ARG A 303 76.25 10.55 -1.28
C ARG A 303 75.37 11.82 -1.18
N GLY A 304 75.67 12.85 -0.39
CA GLY A 304 76.89 13.19 0.36
C GLY A 304 77.25 14.68 0.15
N GLU A 305 77.59 15.42 1.22
CA GLU A 305 78.05 16.84 1.28
C GLU A 305 77.02 17.90 0.77
N ASN A 306 76.76 19.04 1.41
CA ASN A 306 77.67 20.05 1.98
C ASN A 306 76.87 21.15 2.76
N GLY A 307 77.41 21.73 3.84
CA GLY A 307 77.04 23.01 4.52
C GLY A 307 75.57 23.27 4.98
N GLY A 308 75.24 23.87 6.12
CA GLY A 308 76.00 24.55 7.18
C GLY A 308 75.23 25.80 7.70
N ARG A 309 75.31 26.12 9.01
CA ARG A 309 74.68 27.27 9.75
C ARG A 309 73.19 27.08 10.13
N THR A 310 72.82 27.00 11.42
CA THR A 310 72.58 28.07 12.44
C THR A 310 71.56 29.13 11.96
N ALA A 311 70.47 29.50 12.65
CA ALA A 311 69.91 29.09 13.95
C ALA A 311 68.34 29.10 13.83
N GLU A 312 67.43 29.23 14.81
CA GLU A 312 67.47 29.54 16.27
C GLU A 312 66.15 29.09 16.95
N SER A 313 65.86 29.51 18.20
CA SER A 313 64.54 29.43 18.87
C SER A 313 64.38 30.62 19.83
N PRO A 314 63.18 31.23 19.93
CA PRO A 314 62.36 31.08 21.16
C PRO A 314 60.85 30.93 20.82
N ALA A 315 59.96 30.30 21.60
CA ALA A 315 59.76 30.14 23.05
C ALA A 315 58.94 31.26 23.75
N ALA A 316 57.73 30.88 24.19
CA ALA A 316 56.93 31.36 25.34
C ALA A 316 56.33 32.80 25.40
N ASP A 317 55.00 32.89 25.57
CA ASP A 317 54.27 33.23 26.82
C ASP A 317 52.75 32.96 26.59
N ARG A 318 51.91 32.40 27.50
CA ARG A 318 51.37 32.89 28.81
C ARG A 318 50.70 34.28 28.74
N ALA A 319 49.58 34.57 29.39
CA ALA A 319 48.59 33.75 30.13
C ALA A 319 47.28 34.54 30.39
N THR A 320 46.21 33.83 30.76
CA THR A 320 45.12 34.23 31.70
C THR A 320 44.49 35.64 31.70
N LYS A 321 43.17 35.70 31.42
CA LYS A 321 42.10 36.25 32.29
C LYS A 321 40.74 35.80 31.71
N ARG A 322 39.85 35.09 32.40
CA ARG A 322 38.93 35.54 33.48
C ARG A 322 38.26 36.89 33.20
N GLU A 323 36.97 36.85 32.91
CA GLU A 323 35.97 37.62 33.66
C GLU A 323 34.59 36.95 33.51
N ASP A 324 33.84 36.92 34.61
CA ASP A 324 32.54 36.27 34.75
C ASP A 324 31.43 37.26 34.37
N HIS A 325 30.23 36.77 34.00
CA HIS A 325 28.99 37.44 34.41
C HIS A 325 27.72 36.58 34.29
N GLU A 326 27.12 36.31 35.44
CA GLU A 326 25.65 36.27 35.64
C GLU A 326 24.99 37.53 35.02
N THR A 327 23.72 37.56 34.60
CA THR A 327 22.54 36.90 35.19
C THR A 327 21.34 36.98 34.23
N SER A 328 20.35 36.11 34.51
CA SER A 328 18.89 36.38 34.53
C SER A 328 18.01 35.68 33.52
#